data_AF-A0A7J2JI17-F1
#
_entry.id   AF-A0A7J2JI17-F1
#
_cell.length_a   1.000
_cell.length_b   1.000
_cell.length_c   1.000
_cell.angle_alpha   90.00
_cell.angle_beta   90.00
_cell.angle_gamma   90.00
#
_symmetry.space_group_name_H-M   'P 1'
#
loop_
_entity.id
_entity.type
_entity.pdbx_description
1 polymer ?
#
loop_
_entity_poly.entity_id
_entity_poly.type
_entity_poly.pdbx_seq_one_letter_code
_entity_poly.pdbx_strand_id
1 'polypeptide(L)'
;MGNALDVLVDGESVTEALLLERTPEGEQLIYSGRGSLRALHEVLLSIVRDFGYAEYCIVCFPDKKYAAIRLSPEKHLILAMDKEVPAERYIAMILEFFERLRSMPGEGMTSPASP
;
A
#
# COMPACT_ATOMS: atom_id res chain seq x y z
N MET A 1 16.81 -9.69 4.91
CA MET A 1 16.43 -8.64 3.95
C MET A 1 15.06 -8.14 4.36
N GLY A 2 14.95 -6.89 4.77
CA GLY A 2 13.66 -6.31 5.18
C GLY A 2 12.79 -6.03 3.96
N ASN A 3 11.48 -6.21 4.13
CA ASN A 3 10.47 -5.83 3.15
C ASN A 3 10.28 -4.30 3.20
N ALA A 4 9.98 -3.66 2.07
CA ALA A 4 9.68 -2.22 2.03
C ALA A 4 8.53 -1.82 2.96
N LEU A 5 7.60 -2.74 3.25
CA LEU A 5 6.51 -2.51 4.20
C LEU A 5 6.95 -2.47 5.66
N ASP A 6 8.13 -3.00 6.00
CA ASP A 6 8.64 -2.98 7.39
C ASP A 6 8.91 -1.55 7.88
N VAL A 7 9.09 -0.59 6.96
CA VAL A 7 9.22 0.83 7.28
C VAL A 7 7.87 1.47 7.61
N LEU A 8 6.77 0.90 7.13
CA LEU A 8 5.42 1.39 7.37
C LEU A 8 4.82 0.83 8.66
N VAL A 9 5.21 -0.40 9.05
CA VAL A 9 4.71 -1.07 10.26
C VAL A 9 5.57 -0.68 11.46
N ASP A 10 5.10 0.28 12.24
CA ASP A 10 5.73 0.71 13.50
C ASP A 10 5.29 -0.12 14.71
N GLY A 11 4.22 -0.90 14.58
CA GLY A 11 3.66 -1.75 15.63
C GLY A 11 2.84 -0.99 16.69
N GLU A 12 2.77 0.34 16.61
CA GLU A 12 2.01 1.21 17.51
C GLU A 12 0.82 1.84 16.79
N SER A 13 1.07 2.52 15.68
CA SER A 13 0.06 3.22 14.89
C SER A 13 -0.38 2.43 13.67
N VAL A 14 0.57 1.75 13.01
CA VAL A 14 0.34 0.81 11.91
C VAL A 14 0.79 -0.56 12.37
N THR A 15 -0.17 -1.47 12.52
CA THR A 15 0.06 -2.80 13.08
C THR A 15 0.30 -3.87 12.01
N GLU A 16 -0.27 -3.66 10.83
CA GLU A 16 -0.13 -4.55 9.67
C GLU A 16 -0.18 -3.74 8.37
N ALA A 17 0.51 -4.22 7.35
CA ALA A 17 0.50 -3.68 6.00
C ALA A 17 0.49 -4.82 4.97
N LEU A 18 -0.27 -4.63 3.90
CA LEU A 18 -0.33 -5.55 2.77
C LEU A 18 -0.30 -4.76 1.47
N LEU A 19 0.67 -5.08 0.62
CA LEU A 19 0.73 -4.65 -0.77
C LEU A 19 0.26 -5.81 -1.66
N LEU A 20 -0.80 -5.54 -2.41
CA LEU A 20 -1.30 -6.38 -3.49
C LEU A 20 -0.80 -5.80 -4.81
N GLU A 21 -0.12 -6.62 -5.59
CA GLU A 21 0.29 -6.33 -6.96
C GLU A 21 -0.32 -7.38 -7.90
N ARG A 22 -1.09 -6.91 -8.88
CA ARG A 22 -1.62 -7.76 -9.95
C ARG A 22 -0.64 -7.75 -11.12
N THR A 23 -0.18 -8.93 -11.52
CA THR A 23 0.69 -9.14 -12.66
C THR A 23 0.00 -10.03 -13.68
N PRO A 24 0.50 -10.10 -14.94
CA PRO A 24 0.00 -11.05 -15.92
C PRO A 24 0.06 -12.52 -15.46
N GLU A 25 0.97 -12.84 -14.55
CA GLU A 25 1.18 -14.18 -13.98
C GLU A 25 0.27 -14.48 -12.78
N GLY A 26 -0.38 -13.47 -12.19
CA GLY A 26 -1.31 -13.62 -11.07
C GLY A 26 -1.22 -12.51 -10.03
N GLU A 27 -1.66 -12.80 -8.81
CA GLU A 27 -1.59 -11.85 -7.69
C GLU A 27 -0.35 -12.12 -6.85
N GLN A 28 0.45 -11.08 -6.63
CA GLN A 28 1.55 -11.08 -5.68
C GLN A 28 1.15 -10.31 -4.42
N LEU A 29 1.32 -10.97 -3.27
CA LEU A 29 1.04 -10.41 -1.95
C LEU A 29 2.35 -10.21 -1.20
N ILE A 30 2.57 -9.00 -0.73
CA ILE A 30 3.70 -8.63 0.13
C ILE A 30 3.10 -8.15 1.45
N TYR A 31 3.41 -8.83 2.55
CA TYR A 31 2.79 -8.61 3.86
C TYR A 31 3.83 -8.30 4.94
N SER A 32 3.48 -7.43 5.88
CA SER A 32 4.23 -7.21 7.11
C SER A 32 3.26 -6.96 8.27
N GLY A 33 3.53 -7.53 9.45
CA GLY A 33 2.66 -7.44 10.62
C GLY A 33 2.48 -8.76 11.36
N ARG A 34 1.81 -8.70 12.52
CA ARG A 34 1.60 -9.87 13.40
C ARG A 34 0.23 -10.52 13.25
N GLY A 35 -0.69 -9.90 12.51
CA GLY A 35 -2.04 -10.40 12.32
C GLY A 35 -2.15 -11.41 11.18
N SER A 36 -3.36 -11.50 10.64
CA SER A 36 -3.72 -12.48 9.63
C SER A 36 -3.67 -11.85 8.24
N LEU A 37 -2.66 -12.25 7.45
CA LEU A 37 -2.57 -11.92 6.02
C LEU A 37 -3.90 -12.18 5.30
N ARG A 38 -4.52 -13.34 5.56
CA ARG A 38 -5.79 -13.70 4.92
C ARG A 38 -6.90 -12.70 5.26
N ALA A 39 -7.05 -12.32 6.52
CA ALA A 39 -8.08 -11.38 6.92
C ALA A 39 -7.85 -10.00 6.30
N LEU A 40 -6.61 -9.52 6.32
CA LEU A 40 -6.25 -8.23 5.73
C LEU A 40 -6.45 -8.23 4.20
N HIS A 41 -6.15 -9.35 3.54
CA HIS A 41 -6.38 -9.55 2.13
C HIS A 41 -7.87 -9.54 1.77
N GLU A 42 -8.71 -10.24 2.53
CA GLU A 42 -10.18 -10.26 2.33
C GLU A 42 -10.79 -8.85 2.49
N VAL A 43 -10.31 -8.06 3.46
CA VAL A 43 -10.71 -6.66 3.62
C VAL A 43 -10.27 -5.83 2.41
N LEU A 44 -9.00 -5.94 1.99
CA LEU A 44 -8.51 -5.20 0.83
C LEU A 44 -9.31 -5.53 -0.43
N LEU A 45 -9.55 -6.81 -0.73
CA LEU A 45 -10.33 -7.21 -1.89
C LEU A 45 -11.76 -6.67 -1.85
N SER A 46 -12.39 -6.66 -0.67
CA SER A 46 -13.72 -6.08 -0.50
C SER A 46 -13.71 -4.58 -0.81
N ILE A 47 -12.72 -3.84 -0.28
CA ILE A 47 -12.58 -2.41 -0.54
C ILE A 47 -12.27 -2.13 -2.01
N VAL A 48 -11.34 -2.87 -2.63
CA VAL A 48 -10.99 -2.69 -4.04
C VAL A 48 -12.16 -3.01 -4.96
N ARG A 49 -12.98 -4.01 -4.64
CA ARG A 49 -14.17 -4.34 -5.43
C ARG A 49 -15.20 -3.21 -5.40
N ASP A 50 -15.45 -2.65 -4.22
CA ASP A 50 -16.56 -1.71 -4.02
C ASP A 50 -16.13 -0.24 -4.23
N PHE A 51 -14.84 0.06 -4.05
CA PHE A 51 -14.26 1.40 -4.07
C PHE A 51 -12.95 1.51 -4.87
N GLY A 52 -12.62 0.55 -5.74
CA GLY A 52 -11.33 0.52 -6.47
C GLY A 52 -11.06 1.70 -7.41
N TYR A 53 -12.07 2.54 -7.67
CA TYR A 53 -11.90 3.79 -8.40
C TYR A 53 -11.33 4.92 -7.53
N ALA A 54 -11.47 4.85 -6.22
CA ALA A 54 -10.96 5.86 -5.30
C ALA A 54 -9.43 5.76 -5.18
N GLU A 55 -8.78 6.92 -5.03
CA GLU A 55 -7.34 6.99 -4.76
C GLU A 55 -7.00 6.39 -3.39
N TYR A 56 -7.87 6.60 -2.41
CA TYR A 56 -7.81 5.95 -1.12
C TYR A 56 -9.20 5.82 -0.50
N CYS A 57 -9.32 4.91 0.47
CA CYS A 57 -10.51 4.72 1.28
C CYS A 57 -10.09 4.42 2.73
N ILE A 58 -10.81 5.00 3.69
CA ILE A 58 -10.65 4.68 5.10
C ILE A 58 -11.91 3.95 5.55
N VAL A 59 -11.74 2.72 6.07
CA VAL A 59 -12.83 1.92 6.61
C VAL A 59 -12.65 1.77 8.11
N CYS A 60 -13.60 2.28 8.87
CA CYS A 60 -13.59 2.22 10.32
C CYS A 60 -14.38 1.02 10.82
N PHE A 61 -13.74 0.20 11.64
CA PHE A 61 -14.35 -0.85 12.46
C PHE A 61 -14.34 -0.40 13.94
N PRO A 62 -15.08 -1.09 14.83
CA PRO A 62 -15.18 -0.68 16.23
C PRO A 62 -13.84 -0.61 17.00
N ASP A 63 -12.88 -1.45 16.62
CA ASP A 63 -11.59 -1.67 17.29
C ASP A 63 -10.38 -1.26 16.44
N LYS A 64 -10.58 -1.04 15.15
CA LYS A 64 -9.50 -0.80 14.19
C LYS A 64 -9.99 0.03 13.01
N LYS A 65 -9.06 0.57 12.26
CA LYS A 65 -9.36 1.18 10.97
C LYS A 65 -8.42 0.61 9.91
N TYR A 66 -8.88 0.67 8.67
CA TYR A 66 -8.11 0.28 7.51
C TYR A 66 -7.98 1.45 6.54
N ALA A 67 -6.75 1.76 6.15
CA ALA A 67 -6.48 2.69 5.07
C ALA A 67 -6.08 1.89 3.84
N ALA A 68 -6.96 1.84 2.83
CA ALA A 68 -6.65 1.28 1.52
C ALA A 68 -6.25 2.42 0.58
N ILE A 69 -5.14 2.25 -0.13
CA ILE A 69 -4.52 3.25 -0.99
C ILE A 69 -4.25 2.60 -2.34
N ARG A 70 -4.70 3.23 -3.42
CA ARG A 70 -4.43 2.82 -4.78
C ARG A 70 -3.14 3.49 -5.26
N LEU A 71 -2.07 2.71 -5.39
CA LEU A 71 -0.77 3.19 -5.86
C LEU A 71 -0.70 3.20 -7.39
N SER A 72 -1.41 2.29 -8.05
CA SER A 72 -1.61 2.25 -9.50
C SER A 72 -2.86 1.42 -9.81
N PRO A 73 -3.31 1.27 -11.07
CA PRO A 73 -4.41 0.37 -11.40
C PRO A 73 -4.23 -1.07 -10.90
N GLU A 74 -2.98 -1.55 -10.84
CA GLU A 74 -2.67 -2.93 -10.46
C GLU A 74 -2.06 -3.06 -9.06
N LYS A 75 -1.75 -1.94 -8.39
CA LYS A 75 -1.07 -1.93 -7.09
C LYS A 75 -1.92 -1.25 -6.03
N HIS A 76 -2.24 -1.99 -4.99
CA HIS A 76 -3.03 -1.52 -3.86
C HIS A 76 -2.32 -1.83 -2.55
N LEU A 77 -2.27 -0.85 -1.66
CA LEU A 77 -1.72 -0.96 -0.32
C LEU A 77 -2.87 -0.88 0.68
N ILE A 78 -2.92 -1.75 1.67
CA ILE A 78 -3.78 -1.60 2.83
C ILE A 78 -2.94 -1.55 4.10
N LEU A 79 -3.31 -0.66 5.00
CA LEU A 79 -2.74 -0.53 6.33
C LEU A 79 -3.82 -0.86 7.36
N ALA A 80 -3.51 -1.73 8.31
CA ALA A 80 -4.28 -1.89 9.53
C ALA A 80 -3.71 -0.95 10.59
N MET A 81 -4.60 -0.22 11.26
CA MET A 81 -4.21 0.82 12.20
C MET A 81 -5.15 0.85 13.39
N ASP A 82 -4.66 1.34 14.52
CA ASP A 82 -5.53 1.65 15.66
C ASP A 82 -6.52 2.76 15.29
N LYS A 83 -7.75 2.67 15.80
CA LYS A 83 -8.86 3.57 15.44
C LYS A 83 -8.60 5.04 15.83
N GLU A 84 -7.81 5.28 16.88
CA GLU A 84 -7.54 6.63 17.41
C GLU A 84 -6.47 7.37 16.59
N VAL A 85 -5.71 6.63 15.79
CA VAL A 85 -4.71 7.23 14.90
C VAL A 85 -5.45 8.06 13.83
N PRO A 86 -4.92 9.18 13.35
CA PRO A 86 -5.43 9.88 12.16
C PRO A 86 -4.88 9.26 10.88
N ALA A 87 -5.71 8.61 10.05
CA ALA A 87 -5.22 7.81 8.91
C ALA A 87 -4.76 8.69 7.73
N GLU A 88 -5.41 9.84 7.58
CA GLU A 88 -5.18 10.84 6.54
C GLU A 88 -3.74 11.34 6.54
N ARG A 89 -3.12 11.45 7.73
CA ARG A 89 -1.71 11.84 7.85
C ARG A 89 -0.77 10.83 7.19
N TYR A 90 -1.01 9.54 7.43
CA TYR A 90 -0.20 8.46 6.86
C TYR A 90 -0.43 8.33 5.35
N ILE A 91 -1.70 8.43 4.92
CA ILE A 91 -2.05 8.40 3.50
C ILE A 91 -1.33 9.52 2.74
N ALA A 92 -1.39 10.76 3.25
CA ALA A 92 -0.71 11.89 2.62
C ALA A 92 0.81 11.67 2.50
N MET A 93 1.47 11.18 3.56
CA MET A 93 2.90 10.87 3.53
C MET A 93 3.25 9.78 2.52
N ILE A 94 2.42 8.73 2.43
CA ILE A 94 2.65 7.61 1.51
C ILE A 94 2.45 8.06 0.06
N LEU A 95 1.37 8.78 -0.23
CA LEU A 95 1.10 9.33 -1.56
C LEU A 95 2.23 10.26 -1.99
N GLU A 96 2.68 11.16 -1.10
CA GLU A 96 3.80 12.06 -1.38
C GLU A 96 5.10 11.28 -1.66
N PHE A 97 5.38 10.22 -0.90
CA PHE A 97 6.54 9.36 -1.12
C PHE A 97 6.49 8.70 -2.50
N PHE A 98 5.36 8.11 -2.88
CA PHE A 98 5.20 7.46 -4.19
C PHE A 98 5.21 8.46 -5.35
N GLU A 99 4.63 9.65 -5.19
CA GLU A 99 4.73 10.73 -6.17
C GLU A 99 6.18 11.18 -6.35
N ARG A 100 6.93 11.33 -5.26
CA ARG A 100 8.37 11.63 -5.33
C ARG A 100 9.13 10.55 -6.10
N LEU A 101 8.87 9.28 -5.82
CA LEU A 101 9.49 8.17 -6.56
C LEU A 101 9.17 8.20 -8.06
N ARG A 102 7.94 8.56 -8.45
CA ARG A 102 7.54 8.72 -9.86
C ARG A 102 8.22 9.92 -10.53
N SER A 103 8.43 10.98 -9.77
CA SER A 103 9.06 12.23 -10.25
C SER A 103 10.58 12.17 -10.30
N MET A 104 11.21 11.17 -9.68
CA MET A 104 12.63 10.92 -9.87
C MET A 104 12.84 10.51 -11.32
N PRO A 105 13.71 11.21 -12.09
CA PRO A 105 14.09 10.72 -13.39
C PRO A 105 14.63 9.32 -13.19
N GLY A 106 13.97 8.32 -13.80
CA GLY A 106 14.54 7.00 -13.88
C GLY A 106 15.95 7.16 -14.43
N GLU A 107 16.96 6.68 -13.71
CA GLU A 107 18.29 6.55 -14.27
C GLU A 107 18.17 5.63 -15.49
N GLY A 108 17.99 6.25 -16.64
CA GLY A 108 17.83 5.61 -17.91
C GLY A 108 18.38 6.57 -18.96
N MET A 109 19.62 6.30 -19.38
CA MET A 109 20.16 6.45 -20.74
C MET A 109 21.61 6.95 -20.72
N THR A 110 22.53 6.02 -20.94
CA THR A 110 23.42 6.18 -22.09
C THR A 110 23.31 4.93 -22.96
N SER A 111 22.45 4.97 -23.97
CA SER A 111 22.79 4.32 -25.24
C SER A 111 24.05 4.98 -25.77
N PRO A 112 25.14 4.25 -26.05
CA PRO A 112 26.07 4.72 -27.04
C PRO A 112 25.41 4.54 -28.40
N ALA A 113 25.37 5.64 -29.16
CA ALA A 113 24.99 5.65 -30.56
C ALA A 113 25.74 4.56 -31.35
N SER A 114 25.02 3.94 -32.29
CA SER A 114 25.60 3.19 -33.38
C SER A 114 26.62 4.04 -34.16
N PRO A 115 27.73 3.45 -34.59
CA PRO A 115 28.26 3.64 -35.94
C PRO A 115 27.73 2.56 -36.89
#